data_AF-A0A553DZY8-F1
#
_entry.id   AF-A0A553DZY8-F1
#
_cell.length_a   1.000
_cell.length_b   1.000
_cell.length_c   1.000
_cell.angle_alpha   90.00
_cell.angle_beta   90.00
_cell.angle_gamma   90.00
#
_symmetry.space_group_name_H-M   'P 1'
#
loop_
_entity.id
_entity.type
_entity.pdbx_description
1 polymer ?
#
loop_
_entity_poly.entity_id
_entity_poly.type
_entity_poly.pdbx_seq_one_letter_code
_entity_poly.pdbx_strand_id
1 'polypeptide(L)'
;MKKLFYLLVITFSCSSFGQNLIPNYEIGCFVDYNKKIINGYYDFEYEPKTSLNVSYQASENFTKGYYFDNNGLKVNGLLKYSQSDRELKFKINEKDVEKSIRASESKGYIIGIDTFSVVKNVIVIGVFGDKLSGKSEFAENIENIGGKQFYKFIAEAANRSSYAKYIVKQSEASDFETFQSNKGKFKKLAADIFGSDPILKSDIENGKYDEEDIPSMIKIFKYRKLYGRDQKIFYNSSWDETDNHDEGAYYAKIESVQDSIFHLSYFFKNDIKIYEGDFTSFYPHKKKGVFVFYYPNGKIRKQINYINNKPKNVIEYFINGGIHRRYFYLEEDKIMYTQVNNDQGVSIFGSKGSMGKETFNDVITGKDVTYEFKDQQVKNVYYNDVNGDKVYQLCEKNAKPDDFKDLQKLINDKLKYPTESVQKYNHGYALMKLIVEPSGLVSEVELVKGVDMFCDVAINEFLSQFKNQIIWKPGKVDGVNVRQEIILPIDFSIIDTSSYKNHYYNFNPWFFQNMMMQQNMMRAPMGRY
;
A
#
# COMPACT_ATOMS: atom_id res chain seq x y z
N MET A 1 -58.15 -8.68 -53.58
CA MET A 1 -56.72 -8.84 -53.22
C MET A 1 -56.35 -7.76 -52.20
N LYS A 2 -56.30 -8.10 -50.91
CA LYS A 2 -55.74 -7.26 -49.83
C LYS A 2 -54.61 -8.07 -49.19
N LYS A 3 -53.35 -7.62 -49.31
CA LYS A 3 -52.21 -8.23 -48.61
C LYS A 3 -51.98 -7.44 -47.33
N LEU A 4 -52.18 -8.10 -46.19
CA LEU A 4 -51.72 -7.68 -44.86
C LEU A 4 -50.20 -7.97 -44.79
N PHE A 5 -49.39 -6.95 -44.48
CA PHE A 5 -48.00 -7.13 -44.09
C PHE A 5 -47.95 -7.09 -42.56
N TYR A 6 -47.56 -8.20 -41.92
CA TYR A 6 -47.21 -8.22 -40.51
C TYR A 6 -45.77 -7.72 -40.35
N LEU A 7 -45.59 -6.58 -39.70
CA LEU A 7 -44.30 -6.09 -39.25
C LEU A 7 -43.99 -6.72 -37.89
N LEU A 8 -43.02 -7.63 -37.84
CA LEU A 8 -42.52 -8.22 -36.61
C LEU A 8 -41.61 -7.17 -35.92
N VAL A 9 -42.14 -6.48 -34.90
CA VAL A 9 -41.33 -5.59 -34.04
C VAL A 9 -40.60 -6.46 -33.03
N ILE A 10 -39.31 -6.74 -33.29
CA ILE A 10 -38.41 -7.30 -32.29
C ILE A 10 -37.97 -6.15 -31.40
N THR A 11 -38.57 -6.04 -30.22
CA THR A 11 -38.06 -5.17 -29.15
C THR A 11 -36.78 -5.78 -28.61
N PHE A 12 -35.63 -5.26 -29.06
CA PHE A 12 -34.39 -5.39 -28.31
C PHE A 12 -34.53 -4.55 -27.03
N SER A 13 -34.85 -5.20 -25.91
CA SER A 13 -34.60 -4.62 -24.59
C SER A 13 -33.09 -4.63 -24.35
N CYS A 14 -32.42 -3.61 -24.85
CA CYS A 14 -31.06 -3.30 -24.46
C CYS A 14 -31.11 -2.66 -23.07
N SER A 15 -30.94 -3.48 -22.04
CA SER A 15 -30.64 -3.02 -20.68
C SER A 15 -29.24 -3.52 -20.32
N SER A 16 -28.22 -2.97 -20.97
CA SER A 16 -26.91 -2.84 -20.35
C SER A 16 -26.74 -1.37 -19.95
N PHE A 17 -26.91 -1.10 -18.66
CA PHE A 17 -26.29 0.08 -18.08
C PHE A 17 -24.79 -0.07 -18.36
N GLY A 18 -24.26 0.72 -19.29
CA GLY A 18 -22.82 0.90 -19.43
C GLY A 18 -22.32 1.61 -18.17
N GLN A 19 -22.05 0.86 -17.11
CA GLN A 19 -21.29 1.40 -15.99
C GLN A 19 -19.87 1.58 -16.49
N ASN A 20 -19.42 2.83 -16.58
CA ASN A 20 -18.00 3.12 -16.71
C ASN A 20 -17.36 2.71 -15.38
N LEU A 21 -16.93 1.45 -15.28
CA LEU A 21 -16.23 0.91 -14.12
C LEU A 21 -14.99 1.77 -13.84
N ILE A 22 -14.70 1.98 -12.57
CA ILE A 22 -13.47 2.65 -12.14
C ILE A 22 -12.32 1.64 -12.28
N PRO A 23 -11.40 1.82 -13.25
CA PRO A 23 -10.35 0.84 -13.51
C PRO A 23 -9.47 0.59 -12.28
N ASN A 24 -9.04 -0.65 -12.08
CA ASN A 24 -8.23 -1.10 -10.94
C ASN A 24 -8.89 -0.91 -9.55
N TYR A 25 -10.15 -0.45 -9.48
CA TYR A 25 -10.92 -0.38 -8.24
C TYR A 25 -12.09 -1.36 -8.25
N GLU A 26 -12.92 -1.35 -9.29
CA GLU A 26 -13.98 -2.33 -9.50
C GLU A 26 -13.40 -3.54 -10.24
N ILE A 27 -13.03 -4.58 -9.49
CA ILE A 27 -12.26 -5.71 -10.02
C ILE A 27 -13.06 -7.01 -10.09
N GLY A 28 -14.11 -7.17 -9.28
CA GLY A 28 -14.92 -8.39 -9.21
C GLY A 28 -14.78 -9.16 -7.90
N CYS A 29 -15.59 -10.20 -7.77
CA CYS A 29 -15.64 -11.05 -6.58
C CYS A 29 -14.63 -12.20 -6.70
N PHE A 30 -13.65 -12.22 -5.81
CA PHE A 30 -12.58 -13.21 -5.82
C PHE A 30 -12.19 -13.65 -4.41
N VAL A 31 -11.36 -14.69 -4.34
CA VAL A 31 -10.67 -15.11 -3.13
C VAL A 31 -9.19 -15.23 -3.45
N ASP A 32 -8.35 -14.60 -2.64
CA ASP A 32 -6.91 -14.66 -2.82
C ASP A 32 -6.29 -15.96 -2.28
N TYR A 33 -5.01 -16.14 -2.58
CA TYR A 33 -4.21 -17.27 -2.13
C TYR A 33 -4.20 -17.43 -0.60
N ASN A 34 -4.34 -16.33 0.14
CA ASN A 34 -4.44 -16.31 1.60
C ASN A 34 -5.87 -16.51 2.13
N LYS A 35 -6.83 -16.83 1.25
CA LYS A 35 -8.26 -16.98 1.56
C LYS A 35 -8.94 -15.67 1.98
N LYS A 36 -8.35 -14.52 1.68
CA LYS A 36 -8.98 -13.21 1.87
C LYS A 36 -10.00 -13.00 0.77
N ILE A 37 -11.23 -12.68 1.16
CA ILE A 37 -12.33 -12.42 0.23
C ILE A 37 -12.18 -10.99 -0.30
N ILE A 38 -12.23 -10.86 -1.62
CA ILE A 38 -12.31 -9.60 -2.36
C ILE A 38 -13.74 -9.51 -2.89
N ASN A 39 -14.53 -8.58 -2.36
CA ASN A 39 -15.96 -8.51 -2.63
C ASN A 39 -16.27 -7.39 -3.64
N GLY A 40 -15.87 -7.56 -4.90
CA GLY A 40 -16.14 -6.63 -6.01
C GLY A 40 -15.09 -5.52 -6.17
N TYR A 41 -14.46 -5.11 -5.08
CA TYR A 41 -13.64 -3.89 -5.04
C TYR A 41 -12.23 -4.15 -4.48
N TYR A 42 -11.23 -3.50 -5.08
CA TYR A 42 -9.88 -3.39 -4.52
C TYR A 42 -9.88 -2.34 -3.40
N ASP A 43 -10.19 -2.78 -2.19
CA ASP A 43 -10.16 -1.91 -1.01
C ASP A 43 -8.72 -1.58 -0.64
N PHE A 44 -8.42 -0.30 -0.37
CA PHE A 44 -7.05 0.18 -0.08
C PHE A 44 -6.45 -0.35 1.24
N GLU A 45 -7.25 -1.05 2.03
CA GLU A 45 -6.82 -1.83 3.19
C GLU A 45 -6.53 -3.31 2.87
N TYR A 46 -6.52 -3.66 1.59
CA TYR A 46 -6.07 -4.94 1.11
C TYR A 46 -4.58 -5.10 1.42
N GLU A 47 -4.31 -6.11 2.24
CA GLU A 47 -2.99 -6.46 2.77
C GLU A 47 -3.01 -7.99 2.83
N PRO A 48 -2.45 -8.68 1.81
CA PRO A 48 -2.37 -10.13 1.79
C PRO A 48 -1.29 -10.61 2.75
N LYS A 49 -1.49 -11.78 3.36
CA LYS A 49 -0.50 -12.39 4.27
C LYS A 49 0.73 -12.92 3.51
N THR A 50 0.57 -13.25 2.23
CA THR A 50 1.64 -13.76 1.37
C THR A 50 1.45 -13.23 -0.03
N SER A 51 2.51 -12.66 -0.58
CA SER A 51 2.60 -12.14 -1.94
C SER A 51 3.88 -12.66 -2.59
N LEU A 52 3.91 -12.60 -3.92
CA LEU A 52 5.14 -12.69 -4.70
C LEU A 52 5.78 -11.31 -4.73
N ASN A 53 7.06 -11.19 -4.45
CA ASN A 53 7.72 -9.90 -4.31
C ASN A 53 8.55 -9.57 -5.56
N VAL A 54 8.35 -8.38 -6.12
CA VAL A 54 9.18 -7.77 -7.15
C VAL A 54 9.72 -6.47 -6.57
N SER A 55 10.84 -6.57 -5.87
CA SER A 55 11.41 -5.44 -5.13
C SER A 55 12.49 -4.71 -5.92
N TYR A 56 12.48 -3.38 -5.86
CA TYR A 56 13.61 -2.53 -6.28
C TYR A 56 14.32 -1.97 -5.05
N GLN A 57 15.62 -2.27 -4.90
CA GLN A 57 16.46 -1.74 -3.81
C GLN A 57 17.01 -0.37 -4.21
N ALA A 58 16.41 0.72 -3.75
CA ALA A 58 16.80 2.08 -4.16
C ALA A 58 18.22 2.46 -3.72
N SER A 59 18.66 1.95 -2.57
CA SER A 59 20.00 2.19 -2.02
C SER A 59 21.11 1.43 -2.74
N GLU A 60 20.79 0.31 -3.40
CA GLU A 60 21.77 -0.55 -4.08
C GLU A 60 21.86 -0.26 -5.58
N ASN A 61 20.78 0.25 -6.18
CA ASN A 61 20.66 0.44 -7.61
C ASN A 61 20.84 1.91 -8.01
N PHE A 62 21.45 2.10 -9.18
CA PHE A 62 21.54 3.39 -9.82
C PHE A 62 20.18 3.79 -10.40
N THR A 63 19.66 4.93 -9.98
CA THR A 63 18.37 5.48 -10.43
C THR A 63 18.60 6.79 -11.18
N LYS A 64 17.80 7.06 -12.22
CA LYS A 64 17.87 8.37 -12.90
C LYS A 64 17.60 9.50 -11.92
N GLY A 65 18.39 10.55 -12.05
CA GLY A 65 18.30 11.73 -11.20
C GLY A 65 19.25 12.82 -11.66
N TYR A 66 19.44 13.80 -10.79
CA TYR A 66 20.41 14.85 -11.03
C TYR A 66 20.87 15.46 -9.71
N TYR A 67 22.08 16.01 -9.72
CA TYR A 67 22.58 16.82 -8.62
C TYR A 67 22.95 18.22 -9.12
N PHE A 68 23.08 19.15 -8.19
CA PHE A 68 23.57 20.49 -8.47
C PHE A 68 25.02 20.58 -8.03
N ASP A 69 25.93 20.94 -8.94
CA ASP A 69 27.33 21.16 -8.58
C ASP A 69 27.51 22.42 -7.69
N ASN A 70 28.74 22.70 -7.28
CA ASN A 70 29.05 23.88 -6.46
C ASN A 70 28.68 25.22 -7.12
N ASN A 71 28.64 25.28 -8.46
CA ASN A 71 28.20 26.46 -9.20
C ASN A 71 26.67 26.54 -9.31
N GLY A 72 25.95 25.49 -8.91
CA GLY A 72 24.50 25.38 -9.05
C GLY A 72 24.06 24.87 -10.42
N LEU A 73 24.98 24.35 -11.24
CA LEU A 73 24.64 23.76 -12.52
C LEU A 73 24.06 22.36 -12.31
N LYS A 74 22.95 22.09 -13.00
CA LYS A 74 22.27 20.80 -12.96
C LYS A 74 23.07 19.76 -13.77
N VAL A 75 23.45 18.67 -13.13
CA VAL A 75 24.14 17.53 -13.75
C VAL A 75 23.23 16.32 -13.74
N ASN A 76 22.72 15.94 -14.91
CA ASN A 76 21.85 14.77 -15.08
C ASN A 76 22.66 13.48 -15.19
N GLY A 77 22.12 12.39 -14.65
CA GLY A 77 22.71 11.06 -14.80
C GLY A 77 22.01 10.03 -13.93
N LEU A 78 22.77 9.04 -13.49
CA LEU A 78 22.34 7.99 -12.58
C LEU A 78 22.95 8.23 -11.20
N LEU A 79 22.11 8.16 -10.18
CA LEU A 79 22.45 8.41 -8.79
C LEU A 79 22.22 7.18 -7.92
N LYS A 80 23.00 7.05 -6.86
CA LYS A 80 22.82 6.08 -5.79
C LYS A 80 23.43 6.64 -4.51
N TYR A 81 22.73 6.63 -3.39
CA TYR A 81 23.30 7.08 -2.12
C TYR A 81 24.01 5.92 -1.40
N SER A 82 25.30 6.09 -1.10
CA SER A 82 26.06 5.11 -0.32
C SER A 82 25.98 5.46 1.17
N GLN A 83 25.26 4.63 1.95
CA GLN A 83 25.15 4.80 3.39
C GLN A 83 26.50 4.59 4.11
N SER A 84 27.34 3.66 3.63
CA SER A 84 28.64 3.36 4.25
C SER A 84 29.62 4.52 4.15
N ASP A 85 29.66 5.15 2.98
CA ASP A 85 30.60 6.24 2.70
C ASP A 85 29.97 7.61 2.96
N ARG A 86 28.63 7.65 3.10
CA ARG A 86 27.79 8.84 3.23
C ARG A 86 27.97 9.81 2.07
N GLU A 87 28.22 9.26 0.88
CA GLU A 87 28.49 9.98 -0.36
C GLU A 87 27.47 9.61 -1.44
N LEU A 88 27.19 10.56 -2.34
CA LEU A 88 26.37 10.33 -3.51
C LEU A 88 27.22 9.70 -4.61
N LYS A 89 26.87 8.50 -5.05
CA LYS A 89 27.48 7.85 -6.20
C LYS A 89 26.78 8.32 -7.48
N PHE A 90 27.57 8.64 -8.50
CA PHE A 90 27.11 9.21 -9.77
C PHE A 90 27.72 8.49 -10.96
N LYS A 91 26.93 8.29 -12.01
CA LYS A 91 27.35 7.90 -13.36
C LYS A 91 26.60 8.73 -14.39
N ILE A 92 27.19 9.00 -15.56
CA ILE A 92 26.46 9.65 -16.65
C ILE A 92 25.50 8.63 -17.30
N ASN A 93 26.03 7.46 -17.65
CA ASN A 93 25.30 6.31 -18.15
C ASN A 93 25.69 5.03 -17.41
N GLU A 94 24.93 3.93 -17.59
CA GLU A 94 25.15 2.67 -16.86
C GLU A 94 26.58 2.12 -16.98
N LYS A 95 27.16 2.25 -18.18
CA LYS A 95 28.51 1.76 -18.53
C LYS A 95 29.64 2.67 -18.05
N ASP A 96 29.33 3.87 -17.59
CA ASP A 96 30.35 4.84 -17.17
C ASP A 96 30.89 4.50 -15.78
N VAL A 97 32.10 4.99 -15.51
CA VAL A 97 32.78 4.80 -14.23
C VAL A 97 32.03 5.55 -13.13
N GLU A 98 31.81 4.87 -12.01
CA GLU A 98 31.22 5.45 -10.81
C GLU A 98 32.12 6.54 -10.24
N LYS A 99 31.54 7.71 -9.96
CA LYS A 99 32.17 8.82 -9.23
C LYS A 99 31.47 8.99 -7.89
N SER A 100 32.22 9.39 -6.87
CA SER A 100 31.64 9.77 -5.58
C SER A 100 31.60 11.30 -5.47
N ILE A 101 30.47 11.82 -5.02
CA ILE A 101 30.20 13.23 -4.82
C ILE A 101 29.90 13.43 -3.33
N ARG A 102 30.72 14.23 -2.66
CA ARG A 102 30.50 14.58 -1.26
C ARG A 102 29.42 15.64 -1.14
N ALA A 103 28.77 15.71 0.01
CA ALA A 103 27.82 16.78 0.31
C ALA A 103 28.46 18.18 0.18
N SER A 104 29.74 18.33 0.48
CA SER A 104 30.48 19.60 0.30
C SER A 104 30.74 19.98 -1.16
N GLU A 105 30.49 19.09 -2.11
CA GLU A 105 30.75 19.25 -3.55
C GLU A 105 29.47 19.43 -4.37
N SER A 106 28.33 19.52 -3.68
CA SER A 106 27.00 19.61 -4.26
C SER A 106 26.16 20.63 -3.48
N LYS A 107 25.08 21.12 -4.11
CA LYS A 107 24.03 21.88 -3.42
C LYS A 107 22.80 21.03 -3.07
N GLY A 108 22.84 19.74 -3.39
CA GLY A 108 21.72 18.81 -3.23
C GLY A 108 21.52 17.96 -4.49
N TYR A 109 20.62 17.00 -4.39
CA TYR A 109 20.29 16.11 -5.50
C TYR A 109 18.84 15.65 -5.44
N ILE A 110 18.34 15.17 -6.58
CA ILE A 110 17.03 14.54 -6.70
C ILE A 110 17.22 13.15 -7.30
N ILE A 111 16.67 12.14 -6.64
CA ILE A 111 16.68 10.75 -7.07
C ILE A 111 15.25 10.19 -6.96
N GLY A 112 14.68 9.69 -8.05
CA GLY A 112 13.26 9.34 -8.08
C GLY A 112 12.39 10.55 -7.73
N ILE A 113 11.54 10.41 -6.70
CA ILE A 113 10.71 11.50 -6.15
C ILE A 113 11.34 12.19 -4.94
N ASP A 114 12.50 11.72 -4.48
CA ASP A 114 13.15 12.22 -3.27
C ASP A 114 14.07 13.37 -3.56
N THR A 115 13.94 14.40 -2.74
CA THR A 115 14.78 15.60 -2.80
C THR A 115 15.72 15.61 -1.62
N PHE A 116 17.02 15.77 -1.88
CA PHE A 116 18.05 15.84 -0.85
C PHE A 116 18.75 17.19 -0.89
N SER A 117 18.94 17.78 0.29
CA SER A 117 19.65 19.04 0.47
C SER A 117 20.95 18.82 1.24
N VAL A 118 21.88 19.76 1.10
CA VAL A 118 23.13 19.75 1.87
C VAL A 118 22.93 20.54 3.17
N VAL A 119 23.07 19.84 4.29
CA VAL A 119 23.00 20.39 5.63
C VAL A 119 24.40 20.50 6.24
N LYS A 120 24.60 21.48 7.12
CA LYS A 120 25.88 21.72 7.82
C LYS A 120 25.62 21.87 9.32
N ASN A 121 26.66 21.63 10.12
CA ASN A 121 26.60 21.77 11.59
C ASN A 121 25.48 20.91 12.22
N VAL A 122 25.32 19.68 11.74
CA VAL A 122 24.28 18.77 12.22
C VAL A 122 24.70 18.07 13.50
N ILE A 123 23.73 17.72 14.34
CA ILE A 123 23.97 16.96 15.56
C ILE A 123 23.83 15.46 15.26
N VAL A 124 24.83 14.68 15.66
CA VAL A 124 24.91 13.22 15.53
C VAL A 124 25.05 12.56 16.90
N ILE A 125 24.69 11.29 17.04
CA ILE A 125 24.90 10.52 18.27
C ILE A 125 26.37 10.10 18.36
N GLY A 126 27.10 10.67 19.33
CA GLY A 126 28.44 10.27 19.71
C GLY A 126 28.46 9.25 20.87
N VAL A 127 29.66 8.83 21.28
CA VAL A 127 29.87 7.85 22.37
C VAL A 127 29.26 8.31 23.71
N PHE A 128 29.20 9.62 23.94
CA PHE A 128 28.68 10.24 25.16
C PHE A 128 27.37 11.03 24.92
N GLY A 129 26.63 10.68 23.87
CA GLY A 129 25.41 11.38 23.46
C GLY A 129 25.64 12.36 22.30
N ASP A 130 24.70 13.28 22.13
CA ASP A 130 24.67 14.24 21.02
C ASP A 130 25.99 15.02 20.85
N LYS A 131 26.49 15.06 19.62
CA LYS A 131 27.74 15.69 19.21
C LYS A 131 27.53 16.50 17.93
N LEU A 132 28.07 17.73 17.90
CA LEU A 132 28.08 18.54 16.69
C LEU A 132 29.06 17.96 15.65
N SER A 133 28.58 17.77 14.41
CA SER A 133 29.39 17.41 13.25
C SER A 133 29.60 18.65 12.37
N GLY A 134 30.86 19.03 12.16
CA GLY A 134 31.22 20.10 11.21
C GLY A 134 31.22 19.65 9.74
N LYS A 135 30.93 18.38 9.46
CA LYS A 135 30.85 17.86 8.09
C LYS A 135 29.52 18.29 7.46
N SER A 136 29.58 18.56 6.16
CA SER A 136 28.36 18.69 5.35
C SER A 136 27.77 17.30 5.14
N GLU A 137 26.45 17.18 5.19
CA GLU A 137 25.73 15.91 5.01
C GLU A 137 24.60 16.09 4.02
N PHE A 138 24.22 15.02 3.34
CA PHE A 138 22.96 15.00 2.61
C PHE A 138 21.81 14.65 3.55
N ALA A 139 20.75 15.44 3.51
CA ALA A 139 19.51 15.18 4.23
C ALA A 139 18.34 15.20 3.27
N GLU A 140 17.50 14.18 3.36
CA GLU A 140 16.23 14.05 2.67
C GLU A 140 15.30 15.18 3.13
N ASN A 141 14.73 15.94 2.19
CA ASN A 141 13.63 16.84 2.48
C ASN A 141 12.37 15.99 2.66
N ILE A 142 11.83 16.02 3.87
CA ILE A 142 10.70 15.17 4.25
C ILE A 142 9.38 15.94 4.21
N GLU A 143 9.39 17.26 4.43
CA GLU A 143 8.16 18.06 4.44
C GLU A 143 8.43 19.57 4.37
N ASN A 144 7.50 20.34 3.80
CA ASN A 144 7.54 21.81 3.84
C ASN A 144 6.19 22.38 4.33
N ILE A 145 6.22 23.07 5.49
CA ILE A 145 5.00 23.57 6.12
C ILE A 145 5.12 25.06 6.45
N GLY A 146 4.57 25.91 5.59
CA GLY A 146 4.49 27.35 5.83
C GLY A 146 5.87 28.00 5.96
N GLY A 147 6.77 27.69 5.02
CA GLY A 147 8.13 28.22 4.95
C GLY A 147 9.15 27.47 5.80
N LYS A 148 8.71 26.54 6.66
CA LYS A 148 9.57 25.65 7.43
C LYS A 148 9.86 24.39 6.61
N GLN A 149 11.13 24.08 6.42
CA GLN A 149 11.57 22.86 5.74
C GLN A 149 12.06 21.85 6.77
N PHE A 150 11.55 20.65 6.70
CA PHE A 150 11.93 19.53 7.56
C PHE A 150 12.77 18.56 6.76
N TYR A 151 13.81 18.05 7.42
CA TYR A 151 14.74 17.13 6.82
C TYR A 151 14.98 15.93 7.73
N LYS A 152 15.38 14.84 7.10
CA LYS A 152 15.83 13.63 7.76
C LYS A 152 17.17 13.22 7.17
N PHE A 153 18.08 12.77 8.01
CA PHE A 153 19.25 12.04 7.52
C PHE A 153 19.51 10.81 8.38
N ILE A 154 20.09 9.80 7.76
CA ILE A 154 20.48 8.56 8.43
C ILE A 154 21.96 8.67 8.77
N ALA A 155 22.30 8.28 9.99
CA ALA A 155 23.67 8.23 10.49
C ALA A 155 23.94 6.89 11.15
N GLU A 156 25.22 6.49 11.20
CA GLU A 156 25.66 5.31 11.92
C GLU A 156 26.12 5.69 13.33
N ALA A 157 25.67 4.93 14.32
CA ALA A 157 26.14 5.05 15.69
C ALA A 157 27.47 4.30 15.87
N ALA A 158 28.16 4.53 16.98
CA ALA A 158 29.44 3.89 17.28
C ALA A 158 29.38 2.35 17.29
N ASN A 159 28.20 1.78 17.56
CA ASN A 159 27.90 0.34 17.51
C ASN A 159 27.53 -0.17 16.09
N ARG A 160 27.67 0.66 15.05
CA ARG A 160 27.26 0.40 13.66
C ARG A 160 25.76 0.20 13.44
N SER A 161 24.90 0.56 14.40
CA SER A 161 23.46 0.65 14.14
C SER A 161 23.13 1.97 13.45
N SER A 162 22.33 1.93 12.40
CA SER A 162 21.80 3.15 11.77
C SER A 162 20.69 3.77 12.63
N TYR A 163 20.64 5.10 12.68
CA TYR A 163 19.58 5.88 13.30
C TYR A 163 19.21 7.08 12.40
N ALA A 164 17.99 7.60 12.58
CA ALA A 164 17.55 8.81 11.90
C ALA A 164 17.73 10.03 12.82
N LYS A 165 18.09 11.17 12.23
CA LYS A 165 18.06 12.48 12.87
C LYS A 165 17.19 13.42 12.06
N TYR A 166 16.42 14.24 12.76
CA TYR A 166 15.51 15.20 12.17
C TYR A 166 16.04 16.62 12.34
N ILE A 167 15.95 17.38 11.26
CA ILE A 167 16.46 18.75 11.16
C ILE A 167 15.32 19.63 10.67
N VAL A 168 15.29 20.88 11.13
CA VAL A 168 14.38 21.90 10.63
C VAL A 168 15.17 23.13 10.20
N LYS A 169 14.69 23.77 9.13
CA LYS A 169 15.09 25.10 8.72
C LYS A 169 13.85 25.98 8.77
N GLN A 170 13.83 26.98 9.65
CA GLN A 170 12.61 27.75 9.93
C GLN A 170 12.22 28.72 8.82
N SER A 171 13.20 29.19 8.05
CA SER A 171 13.07 30.04 6.87
C SER A 171 14.28 29.89 5.96
N GLU A 172 14.25 30.39 4.74
CA GLU A 172 15.40 30.29 3.83
C GLU A 172 16.68 30.96 4.37
N ALA A 173 16.54 31.98 5.22
CA ALA A 173 17.65 32.71 5.83
C ALA A 173 18.12 32.13 7.18
N SER A 174 17.37 31.21 7.79
CA SER A 174 17.75 30.62 9.08
C SER A 174 18.75 29.49 8.91
N ASP A 175 19.57 29.28 9.94
CA ASP A 175 20.41 28.10 10.05
C ASP A 175 19.58 26.82 10.24
N PHE A 176 20.24 25.68 10.01
CA PHE A 176 19.67 24.36 10.29
C PHE A 176 19.73 24.08 11.80
N GLU A 177 18.62 23.58 12.34
CA GLU A 177 18.52 23.17 13.75
C GLU A 177 18.16 21.68 13.84
N THR A 178 18.92 20.91 14.62
CA THR A 178 18.67 19.48 14.82
C THR A 178 17.83 19.25 16.08
N PHE A 179 16.80 18.42 15.98
CA PHE A 179 16.08 17.92 17.15
C PHE A 179 17.01 17.01 17.97
N GLN A 180 17.32 17.43 19.20
CA GLN A 180 18.29 16.77 20.08
C GLN A 180 17.60 15.70 20.95
N SER A 181 18.33 14.65 21.32
CA SER A 181 17.80 13.58 22.18
C SER A 181 17.59 14.05 23.63
N ASN A 182 18.24 15.14 24.04
CA ASN A 182 18.01 15.74 25.35
C ASN A 182 16.59 16.33 25.45
N LYS A 183 15.76 15.80 26.37
CA LYS A 183 14.36 16.20 26.55
C LYS A 183 14.13 17.71 26.70
N GLY A 184 14.99 18.43 27.43
CA GLY A 184 14.83 19.88 27.63
C GLY A 184 15.09 20.67 26.35
N LYS A 185 16.16 20.32 25.62
CA LYS A 185 16.49 20.96 24.35
C LYS A 185 15.50 20.61 23.25
N PHE A 186 15.07 19.34 23.18
CA PHE A 186 13.99 18.88 22.31
C PHE A 186 12.74 19.72 22.52
N LYS A 187 12.26 19.78 23.76
CA LYS A 187 11.03 20.48 24.13
C LYS A 187 11.06 21.95 23.74
N LYS A 188 12.20 22.62 23.95
CA LYS A 188 12.41 24.01 23.55
C LYS A 188 12.23 24.19 22.03
N LEU A 189 13.00 23.46 21.23
CA LEU A 189 12.92 23.57 19.77
C LEU A 189 11.54 23.15 19.25
N ALA A 190 10.98 22.05 19.75
CA ALA A 190 9.64 21.58 19.38
C ALA A 190 8.56 22.65 19.67
N ALA A 191 8.62 23.32 20.82
CA ALA A 191 7.71 24.41 21.15
C ALA A 191 7.88 25.61 20.19
N ASP A 192 9.10 25.96 19.81
CA ASP A 192 9.37 27.04 18.86
C ASP A 192 8.81 26.74 17.47
N ILE A 193 8.90 25.46 17.04
CA ILE A 193 8.48 25.03 15.70
C ILE A 193 6.97 24.78 15.60
N PHE A 194 6.42 24.04 16.57
CA PHE A 194 5.04 23.54 16.54
C PHE A 194 4.09 24.31 17.46
N GLY A 195 4.61 25.14 18.38
CA GLY A 195 3.83 25.77 19.45
C GLY A 195 2.81 26.81 18.99
N SER A 196 2.79 27.17 17.70
CA SER A 196 1.67 27.91 17.10
C SER A 196 0.38 27.11 17.10
N ASP A 197 0.47 25.78 17.19
CA ASP A 197 -0.69 24.91 17.38
C ASP A 197 -0.94 24.66 18.87
N PRO A 198 -2.11 25.06 19.43
CA PRO A 198 -2.35 24.98 20.87
C PRO A 198 -2.31 23.56 21.45
N ILE A 199 -2.75 22.56 20.67
CA ILE A 199 -2.81 21.17 21.13
C ILE A 199 -1.41 20.58 21.15
N LEU A 200 -0.66 20.71 20.06
CA LEU A 200 0.75 20.28 20.01
C LEU A 200 1.57 21.00 21.07
N LYS A 201 1.35 22.30 21.28
CA LYS A 201 2.01 23.06 22.35
C LYS A 201 1.78 22.40 23.72
N SER A 202 0.53 22.12 24.07
CA SER A 202 0.19 21.48 25.35
C SER A 202 0.80 20.09 25.47
N ASP A 203 0.72 19.28 24.41
CA ASP A 203 1.30 17.93 24.37
C ASP A 203 2.83 17.94 24.55
N ILE A 204 3.53 18.88 23.90
CA ILE A 204 4.97 19.10 24.07
C ILE A 204 5.28 19.56 25.49
N GLU A 205 4.49 20.48 26.05
CA GLU A 205 4.62 20.98 27.41
C GLU A 205 4.46 19.88 28.47
N ASN A 206 3.58 18.90 28.21
CA ASN A 206 3.36 17.75 29.07
C ASN A 206 4.33 16.59 28.83
N GLY A 207 5.25 16.70 27.86
CA GLY A 207 6.26 15.68 27.57
C GLY A 207 5.70 14.43 26.90
N LYS A 208 4.61 14.56 26.13
CA LYS A 208 3.99 13.47 25.36
C LYS A 208 4.85 12.99 24.20
N TYR A 209 5.70 13.87 23.67
CA TYR A 209 6.53 13.62 22.49
C TYR A 209 8.01 13.67 22.80
N ASP A 210 8.78 12.89 22.05
CA ASP A 210 10.24 13.00 21.96
C ASP A 210 10.75 12.99 20.50
N GLU A 211 12.06 12.79 20.32
CA GLU A 211 12.72 12.84 19.02
C GLU A 211 12.18 11.78 18.04
N GLU A 212 11.75 10.62 18.53
CA GLU A 212 11.23 9.54 17.68
C GLU A 212 9.85 9.89 17.09
N ASP A 213 9.12 10.79 17.76
CA ASP A 213 7.77 11.23 17.36
C ASP A 213 7.75 12.36 16.32
N ILE A 214 8.91 12.88 15.90
CA ILE A 214 8.97 14.03 14.98
C ILE A 214 8.16 13.80 13.69
N PRO A 215 8.21 12.65 12.99
CA PRO A 215 7.36 12.40 11.84
C PRO A 215 5.86 12.55 12.15
N SER A 216 5.41 11.99 13.28
CA SER A 216 4.04 12.12 13.75
C SER A 216 3.67 13.58 14.00
N MET A 217 4.55 14.34 14.65
CA MET A 217 4.33 15.76 14.96
C MET A 217 4.25 16.61 13.69
N ILE A 218 5.17 16.41 12.74
CA ILE A 218 5.17 17.09 11.43
C ILE A 218 3.84 16.82 10.71
N LYS A 219 3.39 15.56 10.68
CA LYS A 219 2.14 15.17 10.02
C LYS A 219 0.91 15.79 10.67
N ILE A 220 0.81 15.72 11.99
CA ILE A 220 -0.28 16.35 12.76
C ILE A 220 -0.29 17.85 12.50
N PHE A 221 0.87 18.50 12.53
CA PHE A 221 1.00 19.93 12.27
C PHE A 221 0.57 20.31 10.83
N LYS A 222 0.98 19.54 9.82
CA LYS A 222 0.53 19.71 8.43
C LYS A 222 -0.98 19.63 8.33
N TYR A 223 -1.57 18.54 8.84
CA TYR A 223 -2.99 18.26 8.70
C TYR A 223 -3.85 19.29 9.42
N ARG A 224 -3.44 19.76 10.61
CA ARG A 224 -4.14 20.86 11.28
C ARG A 224 -4.11 22.16 10.49
N LYS A 225 -2.99 22.50 9.84
CA LYS A 225 -2.92 23.69 8.98
C LYS A 225 -3.77 23.55 7.72
N LEU A 226 -3.78 22.36 7.10
CA LEU A 226 -4.64 22.08 5.95
C LEU A 226 -6.11 22.22 6.34
N TYR A 227 -6.51 21.64 7.48
CA TYR A 227 -7.86 21.76 8.03
C TYR A 227 -8.26 23.21 8.29
N GLY A 228 -7.42 23.98 8.98
CA GLY A 228 -7.69 25.40 9.28
C GLY A 228 -7.77 26.31 8.04
N ARG A 229 -7.41 25.80 6.86
CA ARG A 229 -7.44 26.52 5.58
C ARG A 229 -8.40 25.88 4.56
N ASP A 230 -9.16 24.87 4.95
CA ASP A 230 -10.03 24.08 4.06
C ASP A 230 -9.29 23.53 2.82
N GLN A 231 -8.05 23.05 3.03
CA GLN A 231 -7.22 22.50 1.98
C GLN A 231 -7.28 20.96 1.96
N LYS A 232 -7.33 20.42 0.74
CA LYS A 232 -7.29 18.96 0.48
C LYS A 232 -5.88 18.41 0.68
N ILE A 233 -5.82 17.12 1.03
CA ILE A 233 -4.59 16.30 0.95
C ILE A 233 -4.65 15.54 -0.37
N PHE A 234 -3.57 15.49 -1.15
CA PHE A 234 -3.54 14.79 -2.44
C PHE A 234 -2.68 13.55 -2.36
N TYR A 235 -3.07 12.50 -3.09
CA TYR A 235 -2.34 11.24 -3.16
C TYR A 235 -2.16 10.79 -4.62
N ASN A 236 -0.99 10.24 -4.93
CA ASN A 236 -0.70 9.65 -6.24
C ASN A 236 -1.43 8.29 -6.41
N SER A 237 -1.25 7.62 -7.56
CA SER A 237 -1.87 6.31 -7.84
C SER A 237 -1.43 5.19 -6.89
N SER A 238 -0.26 5.32 -6.28
CA SER A 238 0.30 4.40 -5.28
C SER A 238 -0.14 4.72 -3.84
N TRP A 239 -0.99 5.73 -3.65
CA TRP A 239 -1.44 6.23 -2.35
C TRP A 239 -0.37 6.95 -1.51
N ASP A 240 0.72 7.40 -2.13
CA ASP A 240 1.62 8.34 -1.47
C ASP A 240 1.02 9.74 -1.48
N GLU A 241 1.10 10.43 -0.34
CA GLU A 241 0.80 11.85 -0.29
C GLU A 241 1.75 12.63 -1.19
N THR A 242 1.22 13.56 -1.98
CA THR A 242 2.00 14.37 -2.93
C THR A 242 1.54 15.82 -2.92
N ASP A 243 2.50 16.74 -3.04
CA ASP A 243 2.22 18.15 -3.26
C ASP A 243 2.08 18.47 -4.78
N ASN A 244 2.39 17.50 -5.66
CA ASN A 244 2.18 17.63 -7.10
C ASN A 244 0.73 17.26 -7.47
N HIS A 245 -0.13 18.27 -7.59
CA HIS A 245 -1.55 18.09 -7.92
C HIS A 245 -1.80 17.43 -9.29
N ASP A 246 -0.88 17.55 -10.24
CA ASP A 246 -1.01 16.96 -11.57
C ASP A 246 -0.94 15.42 -11.50
N GLU A 247 -0.11 14.90 -10.59
CA GLU A 247 0.06 13.46 -10.30
C GLU A 247 -1.01 12.89 -9.36
N GLY A 248 -1.83 13.75 -8.76
CA GLY A 248 -2.89 13.33 -7.84
C GLY A 248 -3.93 12.44 -8.53
N ALA A 249 -4.07 11.20 -8.05
CA ALA A 249 -5.10 10.24 -8.43
C ALA A 249 -6.27 10.24 -7.42
N TYR A 250 -5.98 10.62 -6.18
CA TYR A 250 -6.93 10.70 -5.08
C TYR A 250 -6.74 12.00 -4.30
N TYR A 251 -7.75 12.36 -3.52
CA TYR A 251 -7.60 13.38 -2.50
C TYR A 251 -8.39 13.01 -1.24
N ALA A 252 -7.99 13.55 -0.10
CA ALA A 252 -8.75 13.50 1.14
C ALA A 252 -9.14 14.90 1.60
N LYS A 253 -10.30 14.98 2.25
CA LYS A 253 -10.74 16.14 3.04
C LYS A 253 -10.63 15.79 4.52
N ILE A 254 -10.13 16.72 5.32
CA ILE A 254 -10.19 16.62 6.78
C ILE A 254 -11.51 17.26 7.20
N GLU A 255 -12.50 16.45 7.52
CA GLU A 255 -13.86 16.91 7.80
C GLU A 255 -13.98 17.49 9.22
N SER A 256 -13.20 16.95 10.16
CA SER A 256 -13.11 17.49 11.51
C SER A 256 -11.81 17.09 12.19
N VAL A 257 -11.40 17.92 13.16
CA VAL A 257 -10.28 17.63 14.06
C VAL A 257 -10.72 17.92 15.49
N GLN A 258 -10.77 16.89 16.33
CA GLN A 258 -11.08 16.99 17.75
C GLN A 258 -9.97 16.35 18.57
N ASP A 259 -9.27 17.15 19.37
CA ASP A 259 -8.05 16.73 20.07
C ASP A 259 -7.09 16.03 19.10
N SER A 260 -6.68 14.78 19.36
CA SER A 260 -5.80 14.01 18.46
C SER A 260 -6.56 13.18 17.40
N ILE A 261 -7.87 13.36 17.25
CA ILE A 261 -8.72 12.59 16.34
C ILE A 261 -8.99 13.41 15.08
N PHE A 262 -8.68 12.82 13.92
CA PHE A 262 -8.94 13.40 12.61
C PHE A 262 -9.96 12.54 11.86
N HIS A 263 -11.08 13.13 11.46
CA HIS A 263 -12.04 12.49 10.56
C HIS A 263 -11.68 12.84 9.11
N LEU A 264 -11.33 11.84 8.31
CA LEU A 264 -10.96 12.04 6.90
C LEU A 264 -11.96 11.35 5.98
N SER A 265 -12.34 12.05 4.90
CA SER A 265 -13.07 11.50 3.76
C SER A 265 -12.16 11.43 2.54
N TYR A 266 -12.07 10.27 1.90
CA TYR A 266 -11.22 10.01 0.74
C TYR A 266 -12.04 9.90 -0.54
N PHE A 267 -11.49 10.43 -1.63
CA PHE A 267 -12.14 10.57 -2.93
C PHE A 267 -11.16 10.24 -4.06
N PHE A 268 -11.70 9.74 -5.17
CA PHE A 268 -11.01 9.75 -6.46
C PHE A 268 -10.89 11.18 -6.99
N LYS A 269 -9.96 11.43 -7.93
CA LYS A 269 -9.79 12.74 -8.59
C LYS A 269 -11.07 13.28 -9.24
N ASN A 270 -12.00 12.41 -9.64
CA ASN A 270 -13.30 12.76 -10.22
C ASN A 270 -14.41 12.95 -9.17
N ASP A 271 -14.03 13.23 -7.92
CA ASP A 271 -14.92 13.50 -6.78
C ASP A 271 -15.83 12.34 -6.33
N ILE A 272 -15.61 11.12 -6.84
CA ILE A 272 -16.30 9.92 -6.32
C ILE A 272 -15.75 9.57 -4.93
N LYS A 273 -16.64 9.52 -3.92
CA LYS A 273 -16.28 9.18 -2.54
C LYS A 273 -15.93 7.69 -2.42
N ILE A 274 -14.85 7.40 -1.70
CA ILE A 274 -14.30 6.05 -1.53
C ILE A 274 -14.64 5.51 -0.14
N TYR A 275 -14.08 6.15 0.89
CA TYR A 275 -14.31 5.79 2.28
C TYR A 275 -14.05 6.98 3.20
N GLU A 276 -14.49 6.87 4.45
CA GLU A 276 -14.16 7.81 5.51
C GLU A 276 -13.98 7.12 6.85
N GLY A 277 -13.34 7.80 7.80
CA GLY A 277 -13.17 7.30 9.17
C GLY A 277 -12.23 8.14 10.02
N ASP A 278 -12.10 7.74 11.29
CA ASP A 278 -11.30 8.43 12.28
C ASP A 278 -9.89 7.85 12.42
N PHE A 279 -8.90 8.74 12.43
CA PHE A 279 -7.49 8.43 12.69
C PHE A 279 -7.02 9.11 13.98
N THR A 280 -6.30 8.36 14.81
CA THR A 280 -5.68 8.88 16.06
C THR A 280 -4.16 9.04 15.96
N SER A 281 -3.57 8.51 14.89
CA SER A 281 -2.14 8.58 14.57
C SER A 281 -1.99 8.32 13.07
N PHE A 282 -0.94 8.90 12.48
CA PHE A 282 -0.55 8.69 11.08
C PHE A 282 0.82 7.98 10.96
N TYR A 283 1.57 7.84 12.05
CA TYR A 283 2.86 7.16 12.10
C TYR A 283 3.01 6.26 13.36
N PRO A 284 2.70 4.96 13.27
CA PRO A 284 1.92 4.33 12.21
C PRO A 284 0.46 4.79 12.23
N HIS A 285 -0.26 4.55 11.13
CA HIS A 285 -1.69 4.83 11.05
C HIS A 285 -2.47 4.05 12.13
N LYS A 286 -3.27 4.76 12.93
CA LYS A 286 -4.17 4.13 13.93
C LYS A 286 -5.61 4.51 13.65
N LYS A 287 -6.33 3.59 13.02
CA LYS A 287 -7.78 3.65 12.81
C LYS A 287 -8.53 3.46 14.13
N LYS A 288 -9.60 4.24 14.33
CA LYS A 288 -10.50 4.14 15.49
C LYS A 288 -11.95 4.21 15.02
N GLY A 289 -12.83 3.44 15.65
CA GLY A 289 -14.26 3.54 15.41
C GLY A 289 -14.67 3.03 14.03
N VAL A 290 -15.76 3.57 13.48
CA VAL A 290 -16.38 3.05 12.26
C VAL A 290 -15.78 3.71 11.03
N PHE A 291 -15.28 2.89 10.12
CA PHE A 291 -14.94 3.27 8.76
C PHE A 291 -16.09 2.91 7.83
N VAL A 292 -16.46 3.82 6.94
CA VAL A 292 -17.58 3.66 6.00
C VAL A 292 -17.03 3.71 4.58
N PHE A 293 -17.33 2.70 3.78
CA PHE A 293 -16.95 2.58 2.38
C PHE A 293 -18.17 2.73 1.50
N TYR A 294 -17.95 3.35 0.34
CA TYR A 294 -19.01 3.76 -0.57
C TYR A 294 -18.95 2.99 -1.89
N TYR A 295 -20.12 2.85 -2.49
CA TYR A 295 -20.26 2.56 -3.91
C TYR A 295 -20.01 3.83 -4.73
N PRO A 296 -19.66 3.72 -6.02
CA PRO A 296 -19.46 4.90 -6.88
C PRO A 296 -20.68 5.85 -6.96
N ASN A 297 -21.89 5.32 -6.72
CA ASN A 297 -23.13 6.11 -6.66
C ASN A 297 -23.37 6.82 -5.31
N GLY A 298 -22.43 6.75 -4.37
CA GLY A 298 -22.50 7.38 -3.05
C GLY A 298 -23.28 6.61 -1.98
N LYS A 299 -23.88 5.46 -2.30
CA LYS A 299 -24.50 4.60 -1.27
C LYS A 299 -23.44 3.86 -0.45
N ILE A 300 -23.78 3.51 0.78
CA ILE A 300 -22.89 2.73 1.65
C ILE A 300 -22.77 1.31 1.09
N ARG A 301 -21.53 0.85 0.93
CA ARG A 301 -21.17 -0.52 0.53
C ARG A 301 -20.76 -1.38 1.72
N LYS A 302 -19.93 -0.82 2.60
CA LYS A 302 -19.31 -1.58 3.69
C LYS A 302 -19.04 -0.69 4.89
N GLN A 303 -19.19 -1.21 6.10
CA GLN A 303 -18.80 -0.55 7.34
C GLN A 303 -17.91 -1.47 8.15
N ILE A 304 -16.81 -0.95 8.70
CA ILE A 304 -15.87 -1.70 9.52
C ILE A 304 -15.62 -0.96 10.82
N ASN A 305 -15.88 -1.60 11.96
CA ASN A 305 -15.51 -1.05 13.25
C ASN A 305 -14.10 -1.49 13.65
N TYR A 306 -13.20 -0.53 13.88
CA TYR A 306 -11.82 -0.72 14.31
C TYR A 306 -11.66 -0.51 15.82
N ILE A 307 -11.06 -1.51 16.47
CA ILE A 307 -10.64 -1.43 17.88
C ILE A 307 -9.15 -1.71 17.93
N ASN A 308 -8.36 -0.78 18.47
CA ASN A 308 -6.90 -0.85 18.54
C ASN A 308 -6.26 -1.13 17.16
N ASN A 309 -6.69 -0.38 16.13
CA ASN A 309 -6.26 -0.54 14.74
C ASN A 309 -6.57 -1.89 14.09
N LYS A 310 -7.36 -2.76 14.74
CA LYS A 310 -7.78 -4.06 14.19
C LYS A 310 -9.26 -4.06 13.83
N PRO A 311 -9.66 -4.57 12.64
CA PRO A 311 -11.06 -4.67 12.29
C PRO A 311 -11.75 -5.69 13.21
N LYS A 312 -12.97 -5.37 13.65
CA LYS A 312 -13.74 -6.22 14.57
C LYS A 312 -15.07 -6.64 14.00
N ASN A 313 -15.93 -5.68 13.67
CA ASN A 313 -17.27 -5.94 13.15
C ASN A 313 -17.38 -5.36 11.75
N VAL A 314 -17.97 -6.12 10.83
CA VAL A 314 -18.20 -5.69 9.46
C VAL A 314 -19.67 -5.84 9.11
N ILE A 315 -20.19 -4.84 8.40
CA ILE A 315 -21.50 -4.89 7.75
C ILE A 315 -21.26 -4.60 6.28
N GLU A 316 -21.68 -5.50 5.41
CA GLU A 316 -21.71 -5.32 3.96
C GLU A 316 -23.16 -5.06 3.53
N TYR A 317 -23.33 -4.20 2.54
CA TYR A 317 -24.62 -3.79 2.01
C TYR A 317 -24.67 -4.11 0.53
N PHE A 318 -25.86 -4.43 0.03
CA PHE A 318 -26.13 -4.44 -1.41
C PHE A 318 -26.23 -3.00 -1.94
N ILE A 319 -26.12 -2.84 -3.25
CA ILE A 319 -26.29 -1.54 -3.94
C ILE A 319 -27.68 -0.90 -3.73
N ASN A 320 -28.69 -1.70 -3.36
CA ASN A 320 -30.02 -1.21 -3.01
C ASN A 320 -30.09 -0.63 -1.58
N GLY A 321 -29.04 -0.82 -0.76
CA GLY A 321 -28.96 -0.38 0.64
C GLY A 321 -29.37 -1.44 1.66
N GLY A 322 -29.89 -2.59 1.21
CA GLY A 322 -30.17 -3.74 2.08
C GLY A 322 -28.89 -4.33 2.65
N ILE A 323 -28.96 -4.87 3.87
CA ILE A 323 -27.82 -5.56 4.48
C ILE A 323 -27.56 -6.86 3.70
N HIS A 324 -26.36 -6.99 3.17
CA HIS A 324 -25.89 -8.21 2.53
C HIS A 324 -25.38 -9.18 3.59
N ARG A 325 -24.38 -8.76 4.37
CA ARG A 325 -23.74 -9.62 5.38
C ARG A 325 -23.37 -8.86 6.64
N ARG A 326 -23.39 -9.56 7.77
CA ARG A 326 -22.77 -9.13 9.03
C ARG A 326 -21.86 -10.22 9.52
N TYR A 327 -20.65 -9.83 9.90
CA TYR A 327 -19.66 -10.75 10.44
C TYR A 327 -18.69 -10.04 11.37
N PHE A 328 -17.95 -10.83 12.13
CA PHE A 328 -16.87 -10.34 12.97
C PHE A 328 -15.61 -11.17 12.79
N TYR A 329 -14.47 -10.52 13.01
CA TYR A 329 -13.16 -11.16 13.04
C TYR A 329 -12.90 -11.75 14.44
N LEU A 330 -12.67 -13.05 14.48
CA LEU A 330 -12.10 -13.78 15.61
C LEU A 330 -10.57 -13.59 15.66
N GLU A 331 -9.91 -14.30 16.58
CA GLU A 331 -8.46 -14.48 16.55
C GLU A 331 -8.03 -15.22 15.26
N GLU A 332 -6.78 -15.01 14.84
CA GLU A 332 -6.17 -15.62 13.63
C GLU A 332 -6.89 -15.31 12.30
N ASP A 333 -7.49 -14.12 12.16
CA ASP A 333 -8.19 -13.65 10.94
C ASP A 333 -9.39 -14.50 10.52
N LYS A 334 -9.91 -15.35 11.43
CA LYS A 334 -11.07 -16.18 11.18
C LYS A 334 -12.36 -15.35 11.22
N ILE A 335 -13.24 -15.52 10.23
CA ILE A 335 -14.49 -14.76 10.13
C ILE A 335 -15.67 -15.59 10.63
N MET A 336 -16.54 -14.99 11.45
CA MET A 336 -17.83 -15.54 11.88
C MET A 336 -18.98 -14.68 11.38
N TYR A 337 -19.83 -15.26 10.53
CA TYR A 337 -20.99 -14.61 9.96
C TYR A 337 -22.20 -14.72 10.89
N THR A 338 -22.73 -13.59 11.33
CA THR A 338 -23.92 -13.52 12.18
C THR A 338 -25.20 -13.33 11.37
N GLN A 339 -25.08 -12.77 10.16
CA GLN A 339 -26.20 -12.57 9.24
C GLN A 339 -25.68 -12.64 7.80
N VAL A 340 -26.41 -13.32 6.93
CA VAL A 340 -26.27 -13.24 5.48
C VAL A 340 -27.68 -13.24 4.91
N ASN A 341 -27.98 -12.28 4.05
CA ASN A 341 -29.27 -12.16 3.39
C ASN A 341 -29.07 -12.18 1.87
N ASN A 342 -30.07 -12.68 1.14
CA ASN A 342 -30.14 -12.46 -0.30
C ASN A 342 -30.55 -11.00 -0.61
N ASP A 343 -30.58 -10.65 -1.90
CA ASP A 343 -30.95 -9.33 -2.42
C ASP A 343 -32.40 -8.89 -2.06
N GLN A 344 -33.26 -9.85 -1.73
CA GLN A 344 -34.63 -9.65 -1.21
C GLN A 344 -34.69 -9.45 0.32
N GLY A 345 -33.56 -9.53 1.02
CA GLY A 345 -33.48 -9.37 2.48
C GLY A 345 -33.85 -10.61 3.29
N VAL A 346 -34.00 -11.77 2.65
CA VAL A 346 -34.28 -13.04 3.33
C VAL A 346 -32.98 -13.63 3.87
N SER A 347 -32.95 -13.91 5.18
CA SER A 347 -31.80 -14.55 5.84
C SER A 347 -31.59 -15.97 5.31
N ILE A 348 -30.36 -16.28 4.91
CA ILE A 348 -29.98 -17.64 4.46
C ILE A 348 -29.58 -18.56 5.63
N PHE A 349 -29.29 -18.00 6.81
CA PHE A 349 -28.98 -18.80 7.98
C PHE A 349 -30.27 -19.31 8.63
N GLY A 350 -30.43 -20.63 8.69
CA GLY A 350 -31.45 -21.31 9.49
C GLY A 350 -31.02 -21.50 10.94
N SER A 351 -31.50 -22.57 11.58
CA SER A 351 -31.09 -22.95 12.95
C SER A 351 -29.59 -23.29 13.07
N LYS A 352 -29.02 -23.23 14.27
CA LYS A 352 -27.60 -23.51 14.55
C LYS A 352 -27.17 -24.87 13.96
N GLY A 353 -26.17 -24.90 13.08
CA GLY A 353 -25.70 -26.10 12.36
C GLY A 353 -26.30 -26.32 10.97
N SER A 354 -27.20 -25.45 10.50
CA SER A 354 -27.79 -25.54 9.15
C SER A 354 -26.79 -25.10 8.08
N MET A 355 -26.72 -25.83 6.96
CA MET A 355 -26.04 -25.36 5.75
C MET A 355 -26.84 -24.21 5.13
N GLY A 356 -26.17 -23.10 4.85
CA GLY A 356 -26.74 -21.95 4.12
C GLY A 356 -26.10 -21.83 2.75
N LYS A 357 -26.86 -21.39 1.75
CA LYS A 357 -26.34 -21.12 0.41
C LYS A 357 -26.87 -19.78 -0.07
N GLU A 358 -25.96 -18.97 -0.61
CA GLU A 358 -26.28 -17.73 -1.30
C GLU A 358 -25.70 -17.77 -2.70
N THR A 359 -26.44 -17.28 -3.69
CA THR A 359 -25.93 -17.04 -5.04
C THR A 359 -26.31 -15.61 -5.43
N PHE A 360 -25.34 -14.86 -5.95
CA PHE A 360 -25.54 -13.49 -6.43
C PHE A 360 -24.70 -13.24 -7.68
N ASN A 361 -25.15 -12.30 -8.51
CA ASN A 361 -24.43 -11.92 -9.71
C ASN A 361 -23.30 -10.93 -9.37
N ASP A 362 -22.06 -11.28 -9.71
CA ASP A 362 -20.96 -10.33 -9.76
C ASP A 362 -21.04 -9.55 -11.07
N VAL A 363 -21.56 -8.33 -10.99
CA VAL A 363 -21.78 -7.46 -12.15
C VAL A 363 -20.50 -7.10 -12.92
N ILE A 364 -19.33 -7.23 -12.29
CA ILE A 364 -18.05 -6.89 -12.92
C ILE A 364 -17.56 -8.05 -13.80
N THR A 365 -17.64 -9.28 -13.29
CA THR A 365 -17.21 -10.48 -14.04
C THR A 365 -18.36 -11.13 -14.83
N GLY A 366 -19.61 -10.76 -14.55
CA GLY A 366 -20.82 -11.36 -15.09
C GLY A 366 -21.15 -12.75 -14.52
N LYS A 367 -20.39 -13.23 -13.53
CA LYS A 367 -20.53 -14.59 -12.96
C LYS A 367 -21.55 -14.63 -11.84
N ASP A 368 -22.35 -15.69 -11.79
CA ASP A 368 -23.18 -15.99 -10.63
C ASP A 368 -22.35 -16.73 -9.57
N VAL A 369 -21.88 -15.98 -8.57
CA VAL A 369 -21.02 -16.48 -7.51
C VAL A 369 -21.86 -17.02 -6.37
N THR A 370 -21.51 -18.22 -5.94
CA THR A 370 -22.21 -18.98 -4.91
C THR A 370 -21.33 -19.16 -3.68
N TYR A 371 -21.86 -18.80 -2.52
CA TYR A 371 -21.25 -19.01 -1.21
C TYR A 371 -22.02 -20.11 -0.47
N GLU A 372 -21.29 -21.14 -0.04
CA GLU A 372 -21.80 -22.17 0.85
C GLU A 372 -21.28 -21.94 2.26
N PHE A 373 -22.18 -21.92 3.22
CA PHE A 373 -21.87 -21.68 4.61
C PHE A 373 -22.14 -22.92 5.45
N LYS A 374 -21.27 -23.14 6.43
CA LYS A 374 -21.43 -24.15 7.47
C LYS A 374 -20.93 -23.58 8.79
N ASP A 375 -21.70 -23.77 9.86
CA ASP A 375 -21.33 -23.30 11.21
C ASP A 375 -20.92 -21.81 11.25
N GLN A 376 -21.68 -20.96 10.55
CA GLN A 376 -21.44 -19.50 10.44
C GLN A 376 -20.11 -19.12 9.78
N GLN A 377 -19.49 -20.03 9.03
CA GLN A 377 -18.27 -19.79 8.26
C GLN A 377 -18.51 -20.14 6.80
N VAL A 378 -17.77 -19.50 5.90
CA VAL A 378 -17.77 -19.87 4.48
C VAL A 378 -17.01 -21.19 4.35
N LYS A 379 -17.71 -22.20 3.84
CA LYS A 379 -17.15 -23.52 3.51
C LYS A 379 -16.54 -23.51 2.11
N ASN A 380 -17.34 -23.10 1.12
CA ASN A 380 -16.94 -23.04 -0.28
C ASN A 380 -17.43 -21.73 -0.92
N VAL A 381 -16.70 -21.27 -1.92
CA VAL A 381 -17.13 -20.24 -2.87
C VAL A 381 -16.88 -20.77 -4.27
N TYR A 382 -17.85 -20.70 -5.18
CA TYR A 382 -17.70 -21.16 -6.56
C TYR A 382 -18.67 -20.46 -7.51
N TYR A 383 -18.39 -20.55 -8.80
CA TYR A 383 -19.32 -20.23 -9.88
C TYR A 383 -19.35 -21.39 -10.88
N ASN A 384 -20.29 -21.39 -11.82
CA ASN A 384 -20.30 -22.35 -12.92
C ASN A 384 -19.69 -21.70 -14.16
N ASP A 385 -18.77 -22.39 -14.84
CA ASP A 385 -18.22 -21.92 -16.11
C ASP A 385 -19.23 -22.07 -17.26
N VAL A 386 -18.79 -21.74 -18.48
CA VAL A 386 -19.62 -21.79 -19.69
C VAL A 386 -20.18 -23.18 -20.01
N ASN A 387 -19.58 -24.25 -19.48
CA ASN A 387 -20.04 -25.63 -19.66
C ASN A 387 -20.95 -26.09 -18.52
N GLY A 388 -21.17 -25.25 -17.50
CA GLY A 388 -21.90 -25.61 -16.29
C GLY A 388 -21.04 -26.31 -15.24
N ASP A 389 -19.73 -26.41 -15.44
CA ASP A 389 -18.82 -27.05 -14.49
C ASP A 389 -18.45 -26.08 -13.35
N LYS A 390 -18.36 -26.60 -12.13
CA LYS A 390 -18.01 -25.79 -10.96
C LYS A 390 -16.54 -25.38 -10.99
N VAL A 391 -16.30 -24.07 -10.88
CA VAL A 391 -14.99 -23.49 -10.60
C VAL A 391 -15.01 -22.88 -9.21
N TYR A 392 -14.21 -23.45 -8.31
CA TYR A 392 -14.13 -22.99 -6.93
C TYR A 392 -13.22 -21.77 -6.83
N GLN A 393 -13.56 -20.79 -5.99
CA GLN A 393 -12.66 -19.72 -5.53
C GLN A 393 -12.11 -20.05 -4.14
N LEU A 394 -12.94 -20.68 -3.30
CA LEU A 394 -12.57 -21.19 -1.97
C LEU A 394 -13.11 -22.61 -1.81
N CYS A 395 -12.30 -23.51 -1.26
CA CYS A 395 -12.71 -24.88 -0.95
C CYS A 395 -12.02 -25.42 0.31
N GLU A 396 -12.44 -26.61 0.76
CA GLU A 396 -11.93 -27.26 1.98
C GLU A 396 -10.40 -27.32 2.03
N LYS A 397 -9.78 -27.67 0.90
CA LYS A 397 -8.33 -27.61 0.70
C LYS A 397 -8.03 -26.85 -0.59
N ASN A 398 -7.71 -25.56 -0.47
CA ASN A 398 -7.29 -24.75 -1.61
C ASN A 398 -6.06 -25.34 -2.31
N ALA A 399 -6.03 -25.14 -3.62
CA ALA A 399 -4.87 -25.43 -4.45
C ALA A 399 -3.67 -24.61 -3.96
N LYS A 400 -2.49 -25.20 -4.07
CA LYS A 400 -1.24 -24.56 -3.68
C LYS A 400 -0.10 -25.07 -4.53
N PRO A 401 0.93 -24.25 -4.79
CA PRO A 401 2.16 -24.74 -5.39
C PRO A 401 2.79 -25.82 -4.51
N ASP A 402 3.59 -26.69 -5.12
CA ASP A 402 4.40 -27.64 -4.36
C ASP A 402 5.36 -26.93 -3.38
N ASP A 403 6.08 -25.92 -3.88
CA ASP A 403 6.83 -24.94 -3.08
C ASP A 403 6.56 -23.51 -3.58
N PHE A 404 6.14 -22.62 -2.68
CA PHE A 404 5.93 -21.22 -3.00
C PHE A 404 7.24 -20.50 -3.37
N LYS A 405 8.39 -20.98 -2.89
CA LYS A 405 9.70 -20.41 -3.23
C LYS A 405 10.03 -20.56 -4.71
N ASP A 406 9.54 -21.62 -5.36
CA ASP A 406 9.75 -21.81 -6.79
C ASP A 406 8.99 -20.78 -7.62
N LEU A 407 7.77 -20.40 -7.20
CA LEU A 407 7.04 -19.27 -7.79
C LEU A 407 7.83 -17.97 -7.63
N GLN A 408 8.34 -17.71 -6.42
CA GLN A 408 9.11 -16.50 -6.15
C GLN A 408 10.40 -16.46 -6.98
N LYS A 409 11.10 -17.58 -7.12
CA LYS A 409 12.31 -17.69 -7.95
C LYS A 409 11.99 -17.44 -9.43
N LEU A 410 10.94 -18.08 -9.94
CA LEU A 410 10.50 -17.89 -11.32
C LEU A 410 10.20 -16.41 -11.63
N ILE A 411 9.54 -15.71 -10.71
CA ILE A 411 9.29 -14.27 -10.84
C ILE A 411 10.57 -13.46 -10.79
N ASN A 412 11.48 -13.71 -9.85
CA ASN A 412 12.75 -12.98 -9.77
C ASN A 412 13.59 -13.13 -11.06
N ASP A 413 13.53 -14.31 -11.67
CA ASP A 413 14.26 -14.63 -12.90
C ASP A 413 13.62 -13.98 -14.13
N LYS A 414 12.28 -13.94 -14.21
CA LYS A 414 11.54 -13.59 -15.44
C LYS A 414 10.86 -12.22 -15.43
N LEU A 415 10.46 -11.72 -14.27
CA LEU A 415 9.75 -10.46 -14.12
C LEU A 415 10.69 -9.41 -13.54
N LYS A 416 11.03 -8.40 -14.35
CA LYS A 416 11.86 -7.27 -13.93
C LYS A 416 10.97 -6.07 -13.62
N TYR A 417 11.28 -5.34 -12.54
CA TYR A 417 10.61 -4.09 -12.21
C TYR A 417 10.94 -3.04 -13.29
N PRO A 418 9.95 -2.54 -14.05
CA PRO A 418 10.20 -1.53 -15.08
C PRO A 418 10.84 -0.27 -14.50
N THR A 419 11.84 0.27 -15.21
CA THR A 419 12.60 1.43 -14.71
C THR A 419 11.74 2.70 -14.71
N GLU A 420 10.78 2.79 -15.62
CA GLU A 420 9.79 3.86 -15.73
C GLU A 420 8.90 3.93 -14.49
N SER A 421 8.42 2.77 -14.01
CA SER A 421 7.61 2.67 -12.80
C SER A 421 8.42 3.06 -11.56
N VAL A 422 9.65 2.56 -11.45
CA VAL A 422 10.57 2.92 -10.35
C VAL A 422 10.85 4.42 -10.33
N GLN A 423 11.09 5.04 -11.48
CA GLN A 423 11.35 6.50 -11.58
C GLN A 423 10.16 7.34 -11.15
N LYS A 424 8.93 6.86 -11.41
CA LYS A 424 7.69 7.49 -10.95
C LYS A 424 7.31 7.11 -9.52
N TYR A 425 8.12 6.27 -8.87
CA TYR A 425 7.86 5.71 -7.54
C TYR A 425 6.53 4.93 -7.47
N ASN A 426 6.11 4.35 -8.58
CA ASN A 426 4.87 3.58 -8.66
C ASN A 426 5.05 2.21 -8.02
N HIS A 427 4.25 1.89 -7.01
CA HIS A 427 4.38 0.67 -6.22
C HIS A 427 3.02 0.18 -5.70
N GLY A 428 2.97 -1.03 -5.15
CA GLY A 428 1.77 -1.66 -4.60
C GLY A 428 1.47 -3.03 -5.20
N TYR A 429 0.27 -3.55 -4.95
CA TYR A 429 -0.11 -4.89 -5.41
C TYR A 429 -0.67 -4.89 -6.83
N ALA A 430 -0.16 -5.78 -7.66
CA ALA A 430 -0.89 -6.32 -8.81
C ALA A 430 -1.58 -7.63 -8.41
N LEU A 431 -2.75 -7.91 -8.98
CA LEU A 431 -3.52 -9.12 -8.70
C LEU A 431 -3.60 -10.00 -9.94
N MET A 432 -2.95 -11.16 -9.87
CA MET A 432 -2.93 -12.15 -10.94
C MET A 432 -3.95 -13.24 -10.65
N LYS A 433 -4.88 -13.52 -11.58
CA LYS A 433 -5.79 -14.65 -11.50
C LYS A 433 -5.19 -15.87 -12.17
N LEU A 434 -5.37 -17.03 -11.54
CA LEU A 434 -4.94 -18.34 -12.03
C LEU A 434 -6.12 -19.32 -12.00
N ILE A 435 -6.24 -20.18 -13.02
CA ILE A 435 -7.11 -21.37 -12.97
C ILE A 435 -6.24 -22.62 -12.83
N VAL A 436 -6.35 -23.29 -11.68
CA VAL A 436 -5.69 -24.57 -11.39
C VAL A 436 -6.67 -25.70 -11.67
N GLU A 437 -6.33 -26.57 -12.61
CA GLU A 437 -7.13 -27.72 -13.01
C GLU A 437 -7.06 -28.87 -12.00
N PRO A 438 -8.00 -29.83 -12.01
CA PRO A 438 -7.94 -31.03 -11.16
C PRO A 438 -6.66 -31.87 -11.31
N SER A 439 -5.93 -31.70 -12.42
CA SER A 439 -4.63 -32.31 -12.68
C SER A 439 -3.46 -31.61 -11.96
N GLY A 440 -3.67 -30.39 -11.45
CA GLY A 440 -2.61 -29.52 -10.92
C GLY A 440 -1.95 -28.62 -11.97
N LEU A 441 -2.41 -28.66 -13.23
CA LEU A 441 -1.93 -27.75 -14.27
C LEU A 441 -2.62 -26.39 -14.17
N VAL A 442 -1.91 -25.32 -14.51
CA VAL A 442 -2.48 -23.98 -14.64
C VAL A 442 -2.90 -23.76 -16.09
N SER A 443 -4.19 -23.65 -16.36
CA SER A 443 -4.74 -23.53 -17.71
C SER A 443 -4.89 -22.07 -18.17
N GLU A 444 -5.21 -21.18 -17.24
CA GLU A 444 -5.49 -19.76 -17.48
C GLU A 444 -4.75 -18.88 -16.46
N VAL A 445 -4.27 -17.75 -16.96
CA VAL A 445 -3.54 -16.73 -16.21
C VAL A 445 -3.93 -15.38 -16.78
N GLU A 446 -4.39 -14.44 -15.94
CA GLU A 446 -4.69 -13.07 -16.35
C GLU A 446 -4.34 -12.06 -15.26
N LEU A 447 -4.15 -10.80 -15.67
CA LEU A 447 -4.02 -9.66 -14.78
C LEU A 447 -5.42 -9.06 -14.52
N VAL A 448 -5.85 -9.08 -13.26
CA VAL A 448 -7.16 -8.53 -12.83
C VAL A 448 -7.02 -7.07 -12.36
N LYS A 449 -5.89 -6.75 -11.73
CA LYS A 449 -5.59 -5.40 -11.22
C LYS A 449 -4.11 -5.11 -11.42
N GLY A 450 -3.80 -4.01 -12.08
CA GLY A 450 -2.45 -3.54 -12.37
C GLY A 450 -1.90 -2.55 -11.34
N VAL A 451 -0.58 -2.31 -11.34
CA VAL A 451 0.04 -1.21 -10.56
C VAL A 451 0.10 0.06 -11.41
N ASP A 452 0.69 -0.06 -12.59
CA ASP A 452 0.70 0.95 -13.64
C ASP A 452 0.91 0.25 -15.00
N MET A 453 0.77 1.01 -16.09
CA MET A 453 0.87 0.49 -17.45
C MET A 453 2.18 -0.26 -17.75
N PHE A 454 3.33 0.16 -17.21
CA PHE A 454 4.61 -0.49 -17.48
C PHE A 454 4.74 -1.80 -16.70
N CYS A 455 4.32 -1.80 -15.42
CA CYS A 455 4.24 -3.03 -14.64
C CYS A 455 3.28 -4.02 -15.29
N ASP A 456 2.14 -3.56 -15.81
CA ASP A 456 1.14 -4.40 -16.45
C ASP A 456 1.69 -5.06 -17.73
N VAL A 457 2.46 -4.33 -18.54
CA VAL A 457 3.17 -4.90 -19.70
C VAL A 457 4.15 -5.98 -19.26
N ALA A 458 5.00 -5.69 -18.27
CA ALA A 458 5.99 -6.65 -17.77
C ALA A 458 5.34 -7.91 -17.19
N ILE A 459 4.23 -7.76 -16.45
CA ILE A 459 3.44 -8.87 -15.95
C ILE A 459 2.90 -9.68 -17.12
N ASN A 460 2.22 -9.07 -18.09
CA ASN A 460 1.64 -9.79 -19.23
C ASN A 460 2.68 -10.57 -20.05
N GLU A 461 3.88 -10.02 -20.24
CA GLU A 461 5.01 -10.75 -20.83
C GLU A 461 5.39 -11.98 -19.99
N PHE A 462 5.47 -11.84 -18.67
CA PHE A 462 5.68 -12.96 -17.75
C PHE A 462 4.56 -14.01 -17.82
N LEU A 463 3.28 -13.60 -17.83
CA LEU A 463 2.12 -14.52 -17.88
C LEU A 463 2.15 -15.41 -19.13
N SER A 464 2.63 -14.87 -20.26
CA SER A 464 2.79 -15.63 -21.50
C SER A 464 3.75 -16.82 -21.38
N GLN A 465 4.69 -16.78 -20.43
CA GLN A 465 5.70 -17.80 -20.20
C GLN A 465 5.40 -18.68 -18.97
N PHE A 466 4.44 -18.29 -18.14
CA PHE A 466 4.15 -18.93 -16.85
C PHE A 466 3.56 -20.34 -16.99
N LYS A 467 2.79 -20.60 -18.04
CA LYS A 467 2.04 -21.85 -18.20
C LYS A 467 2.98 -23.06 -18.18
N ASN A 468 2.61 -24.09 -17.40
CA ASN A 468 3.30 -25.39 -17.27
C ASN A 468 4.68 -25.39 -16.59
N GLN A 469 5.09 -24.31 -15.92
CA GLN A 469 6.41 -24.26 -15.26
C GLN A 469 6.42 -24.84 -13.84
N ILE A 470 5.29 -24.80 -13.14
CA ILE A 470 5.19 -25.13 -11.71
C ILE A 470 4.06 -26.11 -11.50
N ILE A 471 4.35 -27.15 -10.72
CA ILE A 471 3.38 -28.17 -10.32
C ILE A 471 2.56 -27.63 -9.15
N TRP A 472 1.23 -27.67 -9.30
CA TRP A 472 0.31 -27.34 -8.22
C TRP A 472 -0.34 -28.59 -7.67
N LYS A 473 -0.52 -28.62 -6.35
CA LYS A 473 -1.50 -29.50 -5.73
C LYS A 473 -2.88 -28.88 -6.00
N PRO A 474 -3.79 -29.61 -6.67
CA PRO A 474 -5.10 -29.07 -7.00
C PRO A 474 -5.95 -28.86 -5.74
N GLY A 475 -6.99 -28.05 -5.88
CA GLY A 475 -7.99 -27.88 -4.83
C GLY A 475 -8.71 -29.21 -4.59
N LYS A 476 -9.20 -29.44 -3.37
CA LYS A 476 -9.99 -30.64 -3.03
C LYS A 476 -11.28 -30.30 -2.30
N VAL A 477 -12.36 -30.97 -2.71
CA VAL A 477 -13.67 -30.97 -2.06
C VAL A 477 -14.09 -32.42 -1.89
N ASP A 478 -14.45 -32.83 -0.66
CA ASP A 478 -14.89 -34.20 -0.36
C ASP A 478 -13.91 -35.28 -0.86
N GLY A 479 -12.61 -34.98 -0.83
CA GLY A 479 -11.54 -35.86 -1.29
C GLY A 479 -11.27 -35.88 -2.80
N VAL A 480 -12.12 -35.24 -3.61
CA VAL A 480 -11.99 -35.17 -5.08
C VAL A 480 -11.23 -33.91 -5.48
N ASN A 481 -10.33 -34.02 -6.44
CA ASN A 481 -9.63 -32.87 -7.02
C ASN A 481 -10.63 -32.01 -7.82
N VAL A 482 -10.60 -30.69 -7.63
CA VAL A 482 -11.51 -29.75 -8.27
C VAL A 482 -10.75 -28.64 -9.01
N ARG A 483 -11.43 -28.02 -9.98
CA ARG A 483 -10.98 -26.84 -10.69
C ARG A 483 -11.10 -25.62 -9.78
N GLN A 484 -10.03 -24.83 -9.65
CA GLN A 484 -9.99 -23.69 -8.73
C GLN A 484 -9.42 -22.42 -9.36
N GLU A 485 -10.13 -21.30 -9.21
CA GLU A 485 -9.70 -19.94 -9.45
C GLU A 485 -9.03 -19.37 -8.19
N ILE A 486 -7.84 -18.78 -8.35
CA ILE A 486 -7.07 -18.18 -7.25
C ILE A 486 -6.55 -16.81 -7.68
N ILE A 487 -6.67 -15.81 -6.81
CA ILE A 487 -5.92 -14.54 -6.95
C ILE A 487 -4.60 -14.65 -6.21
N LEU A 488 -3.50 -14.44 -6.93
CA LEU A 488 -2.16 -14.43 -6.38
C LEU A 488 -1.60 -12.99 -6.43
N PRO A 489 -1.38 -12.35 -5.27
CA PRO A 489 -0.87 -10.99 -5.22
C PRO A 489 0.61 -10.92 -5.58
N ILE A 490 0.98 -9.91 -6.38
CA ILE A 490 2.37 -9.55 -6.71
C ILE A 490 2.63 -8.17 -6.12
N ASP A 491 3.54 -8.09 -5.16
CA ASP A 491 3.98 -6.87 -4.50
C ASP A 491 5.12 -6.21 -5.28
N PHE A 492 4.84 -5.10 -5.94
CA PHE A 492 5.89 -4.22 -6.46
C PHE A 492 6.28 -3.26 -5.35
N SER A 493 7.43 -3.50 -4.74
CA SER A 493 7.89 -2.70 -3.60
C SER A 493 9.19 -1.96 -3.93
N ILE A 494 9.23 -0.67 -3.61
CA ILE A 494 10.46 0.10 -3.65
C ILE A 494 11.01 0.13 -2.22
N ILE A 495 12.12 -0.57 -2.01
CA ILE A 495 12.77 -0.64 -0.70
C ILE A 495 13.79 0.50 -0.65
N ASP A 496 13.45 1.52 0.12
CA ASP A 496 14.36 2.60 0.48
C ASP A 496 14.67 2.56 1.98
N THR A 497 15.86 3.00 2.32
CA THR A 497 16.29 3.34 3.67
C THR A 497 15.50 4.52 4.27
N SER A 498 14.86 5.36 3.44
CA SER A 498 14.00 6.46 3.87
C SER A 498 12.64 5.98 4.42
N SER A 499 12.60 5.63 5.70
CA SER A 499 11.35 5.29 6.42
C SER A 499 10.28 6.40 6.54
N TYR A 500 10.40 7.53 5.82
CA TYR A 500 9.50 8.69 6.01
C TYR A 500 8.24 8.68 5.14
N LYS A 501 8.24 8.01 3.98
CA LYS A 501 7.05 7.99 3.14
C LYS A 501 5.92 7.23 3.83
N ASN A 502 4.69 7.73 3.65
CA ASN A 502 3.47 7.25 4.28
C ASN A 502 3.17 5.83 3.83
N HIS A 503 3.88 4.84 4.37
CA HIS A 503 3.64 3.46 4.01
C HIS A 503 2.30 3.07 4.64
N TYR A 504 1.30 2.89 3.78
CA TYR A 504 0.02 2.22 4.06
C TYR A 504 0.22 0.81 4.63
N TYR A 505 1.43 0.27 4.52
CA TYR A 505 1.86 -0.94 5.19
C TYR A 505 2.04 -0.68 6.67
N ASN A 506 1.44 -1.54 7.49
CA ASN A 506 1.89 -1.78 8.85
C ASN A 506 3.35 -2.23 8.78
N PHE A 507 4.28 -1.29 8.73
CA PHE A 507 5.70 -1.57 8.79
C PHE A 507 5.96 -2.12 10.18
N ASN A 508 5.95 -3.44 10.30
CA ASN A 508 6.35 -4.12 11.51
C ASN A 508 7.87 -3.91 11.63
N PRO A 509 8.38 -3.21 12.65
CA PRO A 509 9.82 -2.94 12.81
C PRO A 509 10.68 -4.22 12.80
N TRP A 510 10.06 -5.37 13.07
CA TRP A 510 10.64 -6.71 12.93
C TRP A 510 11.16 -7.03 11.51
N PHE A 511 10.66 -6.39 10.46
CA PHE A 511 11.11 -6.62 9.07
C PHE A 511 12.51 -6.06 8.83
N PHE A 512 12.87 -4.90 9.40
CA PHE A 512 14.26 -4.40 9.38
C PHE A 512 15.18 -5.27 10.23
N GLN A 513 14.69 -5.76 11.37
CA GLN A 513 15.46 -6.65 12.25
C GLN A 513 15.78 -7.99 11.56
N ASN A 514 14.83 -8.54 10.80
CA ASN A 514 15.02 -9.75 10.01
C ASN A 514 15.87 -9.53 8.76
N MET A 515 15.76 -8.40 8.07
CA MET A 515 16.67 -8.07 6.95
C MET A 515 18.12 -7.90 7.42
N MET A 516 18.33 -7.25 8.57
CA MET A 516 19.66 -7.16 9.20
C MET A 516 20.19 -8.55 9.61
N MET A 517 19.32 -9.43 10.14
CA MET A 517 19.72 -10.81 10.46
C MET A 517 20.02 -11.65 9.21
N GLN A 518 19.24 -11.52 8.13
CA GLN A 518 19.50 -12.23 6.87
C GLN A 518 20.76 -11.73 6.15
N GLN A 519 21.04 -10.41 6.16
CA GLN A 519 22.29 -9.87 5.66
C GLN A 519 23.50 -10.33 6.49
N ASN A 520 23.35 -10.47 7.82
CA ASN A 520 24.40 -11.04 8.67
C ASN A 520 24.59 -12.55 8.46
N MET A 521 23.53 -13.30 8.16
CA MET A 521 23.64 -14.73 7.80
C MET A 521 24.29 -14.95 6.43
N MET A 522 24.05 -14.07 5.46
CA MET A 522 24.71 -14.12 4.14
C MET A 522 26.17 -13.63 4.16
N ARG A 523 26.60 -12.94 5.22
CA ARG A 523 27.99 -12.51 5.44
C ARG A 523 28.80 -13.44 6.34
N ALA A 524 28.20 -14.50 6.89
CA ALA A 524 28.95 -15.50 7.63
C ALA A 524 29.89 -16.25 6.66
N PRO A 525 31.21 -16.27 6.88
CA PRO A 525 32.09 -17.10 6.08
C PRO A 525 31.65 -18.55 6.25
N MET A 526 31.43 -19.26 5.13
CA MET A 526 31.22 -20.71 5.17
C MET A 526 32.41 -21.34 5.90
N GLY A 527 32.18 -21.72 7.16
CA GLY A 527 33.13 -22.48 7.94
C GLY A 527 33.40 -23.79 7.22
N ARG A 528 34.68 -24.05 6.96
CA ARG A 528 35.15 -25.37 6.54
C ARG A 528 34.77 -26.38 7.62
N TYR A 529 33.94 -27.36 7.24
CA TYR A 529 34.00 -28.72 7.77
C TYR A 529 33.72 -29.69 6.63
#